data_AF-A0A2G2DEI1-F1
#
_entry.id   AF-A0A2G2DEI1-F1
#
_cell.length_a   1.000
_cell.length_b   1.000
_cell.length_c   1.000
_cell.angle_alpha   90.00
_cell.angle_beta   90.00
_cell.angle_gamma   90.00
#
_symmetry.space_group_name_H-M   'P 1'
#
loop_
_entity.id
_entity.type
_entity.pdbx_description
1 polymer ?
#
loop_
_entity_poly.entity_id
_entity_poly.type
_entity_poly.pdbx_seq_one_letter_code
_entity_poly.pdbx_strand_id
1 'polypeptide(L)'
;MFANDASKELIKKLGKEYNDYLSTSLLFVKEVTKSKNKILSDKFLKLPDTNTLRVIFIIDALHQNPHLENPLDPSQIVDSLVDKKIPYHLLIDQYYQTIFTSVGNKNKPFDMSKVNFKMDEYGLNNDRQKTMFYLRCMDACGSQIYGFMNIVNPPNTEKALDYIEKFPQFDGLKYYQYTDLHFGDFQLEIFNDKGLQSYKSHFINELFKTLLNHAVCLNKEGDKQDVQDFFISSPLKDETLWKYTELQEVLKSIFKEE
;
A
#
# COMPACT_ATOMS: atom_id res chain seq x y z
N MET A 1 7.28 0.86 9.84
CA MET A 1 8.34 1.09 8.85
C MET A 1 8.77 2.55 8.82
N PHE A 2 10.07 2.84 9.02
CA PHE A 2 10.76 4.14 8.97
C PHE A 2 9.96 5.37 9.42
N ALA A 3 9.26 5.32 10.56
CA ALA A 3 8.44 6.44 11.02
C ALA A 3 9.27 7.70 11.35
N ASN A 4 10.51 7.53 11.83
CA ASN A 4 11.42 8.60 12.23
C ASN A 4 12.41 8.97 11.11
N ASP A 5 12.82 10.23 11.06
CA ASP A 5 13.82 10.69 10.09
C ASP A 5 15.20 10.17 10.50
N ALA A 6 15.98 9.70 9.51
CA ALA A 6 17.37 9.36 9.75
C ALA A 6 18.19 10.62 10.05
N SER A 7 19.17 10.52 10.96
CA SER A 7 20.07 11.63 11.25
C SER A 7 20.88 12.01 10.00
N LYS A 8 21.22 13.30 9.86
CA LYS A 8 22.05 13.77 8.74
C LYS A 8 23.41 13.07 8.69
N GLU A 9 23.95 12.68 9.85
CA GLU A 9 25.20 11.93 9.95
C GLU A 9 25.05 10.50 9.43
N LEU A 10 23.96 9.81 9.77
CA LEU A 10 23.64 8.47 9.27
C LEU A 10 23.47 8.49 7.73
N ILE A 11 22.74 9.46 7.19
CA ILE A 11 22.55 9.62 5.74
C ILE A 11 23.89 9.85 5.02
N LYS A 12 24.82 10.60 5.63
CA LYS A 12 26.17 10.86 5.10
C LYS A 12 27.09 9.63 5.17
N LYS A 13 26.92 8.78 6.19
CA LYS A 13 27.66 7.52 6.36
C LYS A 13 27.20 6.46 5.35
N LEU A 14 25.89 6.41 5.06
CA LEU A 14 25.35 5.56 3.98
C LEU A 14 25.98 5.99 2.64
N GLY A 15 26.69 5.08 1.95
CA GLY A 15 27.26 5.33 0.62
C GLY A 15 28.75 5.70 0.56
N LYS A 16 29.51 5.60 1.66
CA LYS A 16 30.98 5.48 1.58
C LYS A 16 31.32 3.99 1.58
N GLU A 17 32.02 3.52 0.55
CA GLU A 17 32.57 2.14 0.43
C GLU A 17 31.54 1.01 0.24
N TYR A 18 30.65 1.12 -0.75
CA TYR A 18 29.76 0.02 -1.13
C TYR A 18 29.95 -0.39 -2.59
N ASN A 19 29.82 -1.70 -2.85
CA ASN A 19 29.78 -2.26 -4.19
C ASN A 19 28.66 -1.60 -5.01
N ASP A 20 28.89 -1.33 -6.31
CA ASP A 20 27.90 -0.81 -7.27
C ASP A 20 26.57 -1.57 -7.22
N TYR A 21 26.62 -2.85 -6.86
CA TYR A 21 25.48 -3.74 -6.63
C TYR A 21 24.47 -3.24 -5.57
N LEU A 22 24.89 -2.46 -4.58
CA LEU A 22 24.02 -1.94 -3.50
C LEU A 22 23.52 -0.52 -3.77
N SER A 23 23.97 0.12 -4.85
CA SER A 23 23.73 1.53 -5.11
C SER A 23 22.23 1.87 -5.21
N THR A 24 21.44 1.07 -5.92
CA THR A 24 19.98 1.27 -6.06
C THR A 24 19.26 1.12 -4.72
N SER A 25 19.55 0.07 -3.97
CA SER A 25 18.96 -0.14 -2.63
C SER A 25 19.33 0.96 -1.66
N LEU A 26 20.59 1.42 -1.67
CA LEU A 26 21.03 2.54 -0.83
C LEU A 26 20.31 3.85 -1.19
N LEU A 27 20.11 4.12 -2.48
CA LEU A 27 19.35 5.28 -2.94
C LEU A 27 17.90 5.20 -2.48
N PHE A 28 17.28 4.03 -2.56
CA PHE A 28 15.92 3.80 -2.07
C PHE A 28 15.82 4.03 -0.56
N VAL A 29 16.69 3.42 0.24
CA VAL A 29 16.72 3.57 1.71
C VAL A 29 16.96 5.02 2.13
N LYS A 30 17.87 5.72 1.45
CA LYS A 30 18.09 7.15 1.67
C LYS A 30 16.85 7.99 1.36
N GLU A 31 16.03 7.58 0.40
CA GLU A 31 14.83 8.34 0.05
C GLU A 31 13.69 8.10 1.04
N VAL A 32 13.41 6.85 1.40
CA VAL A 32 12.30 6.50 2.33
C VAL A 32 12.52 7.03 3.75
N THR A 33 13.76 7.33 4.12
CA THR A 33 14.13 7.88 5.43
C THR A 33 14.03 9.42 5.54
N LYS A 34 13.70 10.11 4.44
CA LYS A 34 13.50 11.56 4.43
C LYS A 34 12.04 11.93 4.64
N SER A 35 11.79 13.02 5.36
CA SER A 35 10.54 13.77 5.28
C SER A 35 10.39 14.46 3.93
N LYS A 36 9.16 14.61 3.42
CA LYS A 36 8.86 15.20 2.10
C LYS A 36 9.70 14.56 0.98
N ASN A 37 9.78 13.23 1.01
CA ASN A 37 10.57 12.47 0.07
C ASN A 37 9.93 12.43 -1.32
N LYS A 38 10.74 12.06 -2.30
CA LYS A 38 10.38 11.86 -3.71
C LYS A 38 10.22 10.38 -4.03
N ILE A 39 9.74 9.59 -3.08
CA ILE A 39 9.58 8.13 -3.27
C ILE A 39 8.54 7.77 -4.34
N LEU A 40 7.68 8.72 -4.71
CA LEU A 40 6.73 8.59 -5.82
C LEU A 40 7.29 9.04 -7.19
N SER A 41 8.60 9.22 -7.32
CA SER A 41 9.21 9.46 -8.64
C SER A 41 9.33 8.16 -9.44
N ASP A 42 9.31 8.25 -10.78
CA ASP A 42 9.41 7.10 -11.69
C ASP A 42 10.59 6.16 -11.35
N LYS A 43 11.68 6.73 -10.83
CA LYS A 43 12.85 5.99 -10.38
C LYS A 43 12.53 4.91 -9.34
N PHE A 44 11.61 5.18 -8.42
CA PHE A 44 11.26 4.28 -7.32
C PHE A 44 9.90 3.60 -7.52
N LEU A 45 9.07 4.08 -8.44
CA LEU A 45 7.84 3.39 -8.82
C LEU A 45 8.11 2.19 -9.75
N LYS A 46 9.13 2.31 -10.61
CA LYS A 46 9.60 1.20 -11.43
C LYS A 46 10.08 0.05 -10.57
N LEU A 47 9.60 -1.15 -10.87
CA LEU A 47 9.99 -2.37 -10.19
C LEU A 47 11.49 -2.62 -10.41
N PRO A 48 12.32 -2.60 -9.36
CA PRO A 48 13.75 -2.81 -9.53
C PRO A 48 14.06 -4.30 -9.71
N ASP A 49 15.33 -4.60 -9.98
CA ASP A 49 15.79 -5.98 -10.12
C ASP A 49 15.62 -6.78 -8.81
N THR A 50 15.63 -8.10 -8.93
CA THR A 50 15.42 -9.04 -7.81
C THR A 50 16.43 -8.86 -6.68
N ASN A 51 17.66 -8.45 -6.98
CA ASN A 51 18.68 -8.25 -5.96
C ASN A 51 18.39 -7.00 -5.14
N THR A 52 18.03 -5.90 -5.81
CA THR A 52 17.58 -4.69 -5.15
C THR A 52 16.39 -4.97 -4.23
N LEU A 53 15.38 -5.71 -4.73
CA LEU A 53 14.20 -6.09 -3.94
C LEU A 53 14.58 -6.93 -2.70
N ARG A 54 15.48 -7.91 -2.87
CA ARG A 54 15.98 -8.75 -1.76
C ARG A 54 16.70 -7.94 -0.70
N VAL A 55 17.57 -7.02 -1.10
CA VAL A 55 18.30 -6.15 -0.16
C VAL A 55 17.31 -5.29 0.63
N ILE A 56 16.30 -4.72 -0.03
CA ILE A 56 15.26 -3.92 0.64
C ILE A 56 14.45 -4.78 1.62
N PHE A 57 14.13 -6.01 1.23
CA PHE A 57 13.45 -6.97 2.10
C PHE A 57 14.26 -7.29 3.37
N ILE A 58 15.57 -7.53 3.24
CA ILE A 58 16.47 -7.74 4.40
C ILE A 58 16.53 -6.51 5.28
N ILE A 59 16.59 -5.32 4.69
CA ILE A 59 16.63 -4.05 5.44
C ILE A 59 15.33 -3.83 6.22
N ASP A 60 14.17 -4.20 5.67
CA ASP A 60 12.93 -4.18 6.45
C ASP A 60 12.96 -5.19 7.59
N ALA A 61 13.38 -6.43 7.36
CA ALA A 61 13.49 -7.43 8.42
C ALA A 61 14.40 -6.94 9.58
N LEU A 62 15.53 -6.31 9.26
CA LEU A 62 16.41 -5.67 10.23
C LEU A 62 15.74 -4.50 10.96
N HIS A 63 14.88 -3.73 10.28
CA HIS A 63 14.12 -2.64 10.88
C HIS A 63 13.01 -3.12 11.82
N GLN A 64 12.34 -4.23 11.49
CA GLN A 64 11.29 -4.82 12.32
C GLN A 64 11.84 -5.57 13.52
N ASN A 65 13.05 -6.13 13.43
CA ASN A 65 13.64 -6.99 14.45
C ASN A 65 13.62 -6.41 15.89
N PRO A 66 13.95 -5.12 16.13
CA PRO A 66 13.89 -4.55 17.49
C PRO A 66 12.47 -4.49 18.09
N HIS A 67 11.43 -4.73 17.28
CA HIS A 67 10.03 -4.73 17.69
C HIS A 67 9.48 -6.14 17.96
N LEU A 68 10.28 -7.19 17.75
CA LEU A 68 9.89 -8.57 18.07
C LEU A 68 10.04 -8.83 19.57
N GLU A 69 9.28 -9.80 20.10
CA GLU A 69 9.41 -10.24 21.50
C GLU A 69 10.82 -10.73 21.83
N ASN A 70 11.47 -11.42 20.87
CA ASN A 70 12.82 -11.93 20.98
C ASN A 70 13.66 -11.51 19.76
N PRO A 71 14.25 -10.30 19.78
CA PRO A 71 15.08 -9.82 18.67
C PRO A 71 16.31 -10.72 18.45
N LEU A 72 16.59 -11.05 17.18
CA LEU A 72 17.78 -11.79 16.78
C LEU A 72 18.97 -10.85 16.59
N ASP A 73 20.19 -11.42 16.56
CA ASP A 73 21.36 -10.64 16.16
C ASP A 73 21.23 -10.23 14.67
N PRO A 74 21.55 -8.98 14.29
CA PRO A 74 21.48 -8.53 12.90
C PRO A 74 22.22 -9.43 11.90
N SER A 75 23.36 -10.01 12.27
CA SER A 75 24.10 -10.90 11.36
C SER A 75 23.31 -12.18 11.09
N GLN A 76 22.66 -12.74 12.11
CA GLN A 76 21.83 -13.94 11.97
C GLN A 76 20.66 -13.72 11.01
N ILE A 77 20.06 -12.53 11.03
CA ILE A 77 18.98 -12.16 10.09
C ILE A 77 19.51 -12.14 8.66
N VAL A 78 20.62 -11.44 8.44
CA VAL A 78 21.25 -11.34 7.11
C VAL A 78 21.62 -12.72 6.58
N ASP A 79 22.31 -13.54 7.38
CA ASP A 79 22.73 -14.89 7.02
C ASP A 79 21.53 -15.79 6.68
N SER A 80 20.42 -15.64 7.42
CA SER A 80 19.20 -16.43 7.18
C SER A 80 18.44 -16.04 5.91
N LEU A 81 18.68 -14.85 5.35
CA LEU A 81 17.90 -14.29 4.24
C LEU A 81 18.69 -14.11 2.94
N VAL A 82 20.01 -13.97 3.01
CA VAL A 82 20.85 -13.68 1.83
C VAL A 82 20.68 -14.73 0.73
N ASP A 83 20.76 -16.01 1.09
CA ASP A 83 20.65 -17.14 0.15
C ASP A 83 19.29 -17.84 0.17
N LYS A 84 18.37 -17.40 1.04
CA LYS A 84 17.04 -18.00 1.16
C LYS A 84 16.25 -17.81 -0.12
N LYS A 85 15.59 -18.86 -0.60
CA LYS A 85 14.63 -18.74 -1.72
C LYS A 85 13.34 -18.07 -1.24
N ILE A 86 13.29 -16.74 -1.32
CA ILE A 86 12.11 -15.93 -0.99
C ILE A 86 11.19 -15.90 -2.22
N PRO A 87 9.89 -16.24 -2.07
CA PRO A 87 8.93 -16.10 -3.16
C PRO A 87 8.89 -14.67 -3.69
N TYR A 88 8.96 -14.52 -5.02
CA TYR A 88 9.14 -13.22 -5.67
C TYR A 88 8.02 -12.21 -5.36
N HIS A 89 6.78 -12.68 -5.20
CA HIS A 89 5.65 -11.81 -4.85
C HIS A 89 5.82 -11.17 -3.46
N LEU A 90 6.45 -11.84 -2.49
CA LEU A 90 6.71 -11.24 -1.16
C LEU A 90 7.70 -10.09 -1.26
N LEU A 91 8.70 -10.21 -2.13
CA LEU A 91 9.69 -9.15 -2.38
C LEU A 91 9.03 -7.91 -3.00
N ILE A 92 8.12 -8.11 -3.97
CA ILE A 92 7.35 -7.04 -4.62
C ILE A 92 6.40 -6.38 -3.63
N ASP A 93 5.68 -7.19 -2.86
CA ASP A 93 4.72 -6.71 -1.89
C ASP A 93 5.37 -5.82 -0.83
N GLN A 94 6.48 -6.30 -0.25
CA GLN A 94 7.28 -5.55 0.71
C GLN A 94 7.79 -4.22 0.12
N TYR A 95 8.25 -4.24 -1.13
CA TYR A 95 8.75 -3.05 -1.81
C TYR A 95 7.67 -1.97 -1.91
N TYR A 96 6.49 -2.30 -2.41
CA TYR A 96 5.40 -1.33 -2.55
C TYR A 96 4.75 -0.97 -1.22
N GLN A 97 4.67 -1.90 -0.26
CA GLN A 97 4.31 -1.57 1.12
C GLN A 97 5.21 -0.48 1.69
N THR A 98 6.52 -0.59 1.48
CA THR A 98 7.51 0.39 1.94
C THR A 98 7.27 1.77 1.34
N ILE A 99 7.05 1.82 0.02
CA ILE A 99 6.81 3.07 -0.71
C ILE A 99 5.60 3.79 -0.14
N PHE A 100 4.44 3.12 -0.09
CA PHE A 100 3.20 3.78 0.29
C PHE A 100 3.10 4.08 1.79
N THR A 101 3.68 3.22 2.63
CA THR A 101 3.84 3.52 4.07
C THR A 101 4.73 4.75 4.27
N SER A 102 5.81 4.89 3.49
CA SER A 102 6.68 6.07 3.56
C SER A 102 5.92 7.33 3.17
N VAL A 103 5.10 7.30 2.11
CA VAL A 103 4.26 8.45 1.71
C VAL A 103 3.34 8.90 2.85
N GLY A 104 2.53 7.99 3.39
CA GLY A 104 1.59 8.33 4.47
C GLY A 104 2.27 8.88 5.73
N ASN A 105 3.46 8.35 6.07
CA ASN A 105 4.16 8.77 7.28
C ASN A 105 5.01 10.04 7.10
N LYS A 106 5.58 10.28 5.91
CA LYS A 106 6.63 11.29 5.67
C LYS A 106 6.20 12.49 4.84
N ASN A 107 5.17 12.34 4.02
CA ASN A 107 4.72 13.39 3.12
C ASN A 107 3.45 14.02 3.70
N LYS A 108 3.64 14.89 4.70
CA LYS A 108 2.56 15.61 5.40
C LYS A 108 2.48 17.08 4.95
N PRO A 109 1.26 17.63 4.72
CA PRO A 109 -0.02 16.93 4.70
C PRO A 109 -0.08 15.89 3.57
N PHE A 110 -0.82 14.80 3.78
CA PHE A 110 -1.01 13.76 2.77
C PHE A 110 -1.72 14.37 1.55
N ASP A 111 -1.08 14.30 0.38
CA ASP A 111 -1.67 14.77 -0.87
C ASP A 111 -1.09 13.98 -2.07
N MET A 112 -1.96 13.23 -2.73
CA MET A 112 -1.67 12.52 -3.99
C MET A 112 -2.63 12.92 -5.11
N SER A 113 -3.38 14.02 -4.96
CA SER A 113 -4.38 14.48 -5.95
C SER A 113 -3.80 14.71 -7.35
N LYS A 114 -2.50 15.06 -7.42
CA LYS A 114 -1.76 15.29 -8.67
C LYS A 114 -1.01 14.07 -9.18
N VAL A 115 -1.10 12.94 -8.49
CA VAL A 115 -0.40 11.70 -8.85
C VAL A 115 -1.31 10.86 -9.73
N ASN A 116 -0.83 10.56 -10.93
CA ASN A 116 -1.44 9.58 -11.82
C ASN A 116 -0.42 8.46 -12.07
N PHE A 117 -0.65 7.30 -11.48
CA PHE A 117 0.25 6.16 -11.62
C PHE A 117 0.13 5.54 -13.01
N LYS A 118 1.22 5.57 -13.78
CA LYS A 118 1.32 4.90 -15.09
C LYS A 118 1.85 3.48 -14.90
N MET A 119 0.98 2.56 -14.45
CA MET A 119 1.42 1.23 -14.00
C MET A 119 2.05 0.41 -15.13
N ASP A 120 1.63 0.63 -16.38
CA ASP A 120 2.23 0.05 -17.57
C ASP A 120 3.70 0.47 -17.79
N GLU A 121 4.11 1.63 -17.25
CA GLU A 121 5.48 2.15 -17.38
C GLU A 121 6.42 1.68 -16.26
N TYR A 122 5.89 0.96 -15.26
CA TYR A 122 6.63 0.58 -14.05
C TYR A 122 7.28 -0.81 -14.12
N GLY A 123 7.18 -1.50 -15.26
CA GLY A 123 7.74 -2.85 -15.41
C GLY A 123 6.97 -3.92 -14.63
N LEU A 124 5.69 -3.66 -14.34
CA LEU A 124 4.76 -4.61 -13.72
C LEU A 124 4.25 -5.56 -14.83
N ASN A 125 4.85 -6.74 -14.91
CA ASN A 125 4.75 -7.65 -16.05
C ASN A 125 3.47 -8.49 -16.09
N ASN A 126 2.61 -8.41 -15.08
CA ASN A 126 1.36 -9.17 -15.02
C ASN A 126 0.35 -8.49 -14.10
N ASP A 127 -0.91 -8.90 -14.24
CA ASP A 127 -2.04 -8.36 -13.47
C ASP A 127 -1.83 -8.47 -11.97
N ARG A 128 -1.23 -9.59 -11.49
CA ARG A 128 -0.94 -9.74 -10.07
C ARG A 128 -0.04 -8.60 -9.56
N GLN A 129 1.01 -8.25 -10.29
CA GLN A 129 1.93 -7.18 -9.88
C GLN A 129 1.26 -5.80 -9.89
N LYS A 130 0.44 -5.51 -10.92
CA LYS A 130 -0.36 -4.28 -10.99
C LYS A 130 -1.36 -4.19 -9.84
N THR A 131 -2.09 -5.27 -9.59
CA THR A 131 -3.05 -5.32 -8.49
C THR A 131 -2.37 -5.18 -7.12
N MET A 132 -1.20 -5.79 -6.89
CA MET A 132 -0.45 -5.62 -5.64
C MET A 132 -0.03 -4.16 -5.42
N PHE A 133 0.46 -3.49 -6.46
CA PHE A 133 0.77 -2.05 -6.43
C PHE A 133 -0.47 -1.23 -6.02
N TYR A 134 -1.58 -1.45 -6.73
CA TYR A 134 -2.84 -0.76 -6.48
C TYR A 134 -3.35 -1.00 -5.04
N LEU A 135 -3.41 -2.25 -4.60
CA LEU A 135 -3.94 -2.62 -3.28
C LEU A 135 -3.07 -2.04 -2.15
N ARG A 136 -1.74 -2.05 -2.28
CA ARG A 136 -0.85 -1.42 -1.28
C ARG A 136 -1.00 0.10 -1.24
N CYS A 137 -1.23 0.74 -2.38
CA CYS A 137 -1.54 2.17 -2.40
C CYS A 137 -2.88 2.46 -1.71
N MET A 138 -3.91 1.66 -2.00
CA MET A 138 -5.25 1.85 -1.45
C MET A 138 -5.33 1.54 0.04
N ASP A 139 -4.57 0.56 0.54
CA ASP A 139 -4.40 0.30 1.97
C ASP A 139 -3.81 1.53 2.69
N ALA A 140 -2.74 2.11 2.12
CA ALA A 140 -2.17 3.34 2.65
C ALA A 140 -3.15 4.52 2.62
N CYS A 141 -3.93 4.69 1.54
CA CYS A 141 -4.97 5.71 1.44
C CYS A 141 -6.08 5.51 2.49
N GLY A 142 -6.58 4.28 2.64
CA GLY A 142 -7.59 3.91 3.63
C GLY A 142 -7.14 4.22 5.06
N SER A 143 -5.87 3.97 5.38
CA SER A 143 -5.29 4.30 6.69
C SER A 143 -5.37 5.80 7.03
N GLN A 144 -5.33 6.69 6.03
CA GLN A 144 -5.38 8.13 6.27
C GLN A 144 -6.76 8.62 6.70
N ILE A 145 -7.82 7.90 6.33
CA ILE A 145 -9.21 8.25 6.67
C ILE A 145 -9.76 7.43 7.84
N TYR A 146 -9.08 6.34 8.22
CA TYR A 146 -9.55 5.38 9.22
C TYR A 146 -9.99 6.04 10.53
N GLY A 147 -9.19 6.96 11.07
CA GLY A 147 -9.49 7.64 12.34
C GLY A 147 -10.76 8.49 12.28
N PHE A 148 -11.00 9.19 11.17
CA PHE A 148 -12.18 10.03 10.99
C PHE A 148 -13.47 9.22 10.84
N MET A 149 -13.37 8.04 10.24
CA MET A 149 -14.51 7.18 9.97
C MET A 149 -14.86 6.21 11.10
N ASN A 150 -13.84 5.67 11.79
CA ASN A 150 -14.04 4.53 12.70
C ASN A 150 -13.71 4.84 14.18
N ILE A 151 -12.98 5.92 14.48
CA ILE A 151 -12.61 6.27 15.87
C ILE A 151 -13.47 7.43 16.39
N VAL A 152 -13.70 8.46 15.56
CA VAL A 152 -14.54 9.60 15.93
C VAL A 152 -16.02 9.23 15.85
N ASN A 153 -16.80 9.58 16.87
CA ASN A 153 -18.25 9.33 16.91
C ASN A 153 -19.02 10.64 17.21
N PRO A 154 -19.91 11.11 16.30
CA PRO A 154 -20.20 10.54 14.98
C PRO A 154 -19.02 10.66 14.00
N PRO A 155 -18.94 9.82 12.95
CA PRO A 155 -17.90 9.91 11.94
C PRO A 155 -17.74 11.31 11.36
N ASN A 156 -16.49 11.77 11.23
CA ASN A 156 -16.15 13.05 10.63
C ASN A 156 -15.99 12.92 9.11
N THR A 157 -17.12 12.84 8.43
CA THR A 157 -17.26 12.63 6.99
C THR A 157 -16.71 13.77 6.15
N GLU A 158 -16.86 15.03 6.58
CA GLU A 158 -16.27 16.19 5.91
C GLU A 158 -14.74 16.07 5.84
N LYS A 159 -14.09 15.77 6.97
CA LYS A 159 -12.64 15.65 7.02
C LYS A 159 -12.13 14.39 6.32
N ALA A 160 -12.88 13.29 6.37
CA ALA A 160 -12.55 12.10 5.59
C ALA A 160 -12.63 12.38 4.08
N LEU A 161 -13.64 13.12 3.63
CA LEU A 161 -13.80 13.49 2.22
C LEU A 161 -12.65 14.39 1.73
N ASP A 162 -12.23 15.39 2.50
CA ASP A 162 -11.05 16.22 2.18
C ASP A 162 -9.75 15.39 2.01
N TYR A 163 -9.64 14.24 2.69
CA TYR A 163 -8.53 13.31 2.46
C TYR A 163 -8.75 12.40 1.24
N ILE A 164 -9.99 11.99 0.98
CA ILE A 164 -10.35 11.18 -0.17
C ILE A 164 -10.11 11.93 -1.48
N GLU A 165 -10.41 13.22 -1.54
CA GLU A 165 -10.13 14.09 -2.71
C GLU A 165 -8.64 14.16 -3.06
N LYS A 166 -7.78 13.76 -2.12
CA LYS A 166 -6.33 13.70 -2.27
C LYS A 166 -5.81 12.32 -2.68
N PHE A 167 -6.69 11.35 -2.94
CA PHE A 167 -6.28 10.04 -3.44
C PHE A 167 -5.81 10.12 -4.90
N PRO A 168 -4.93 9.20 -5.34
CA PRO A 168 -4.33 9.23 -6.67
C PRO A 168 -5.28 8.75 -7.77
N GLN A 169 -4.79 8.86 -9.00
CA GLN A 169 -5.32 8.17 -10.17
C GLN A 169 -4.40 7.01 -10.58
N PHE A 170 -4.97 6.04 -11.30
CA PHE A 170 -4.25 4.90 -11.87
C PHE A 170 -4.58 4.84 -13.35
N ASP A 171 -3.56 5.00 -14.20
CA ASP A 171 -3.67 5.00 -15.66
C ASP A 171 -4.74 5.98 -16.19
N GLY A 172 -4.93 7.11 -15.50
CA GLY A 172 -5.94 8.13 -15.82
C GLY A 172 -7.34 7.85 -15.28
N LEU A 173 -7.56 6.71 -14.64
CA LEU A 173 -8.79 6.39 -13.93
C LEU A 173 -8.73 6.91 -12.50
N LYS A 174 -9.88 7.35 -11.96
CA LYS A 174 -9.97 7.60 -10.50
C LYS A 174 -9.70 6.29 -9.77
N TYR A 175 -9.10 6.36 -8.58
CA TYR A 175 -8.72 5.15 -7.82
C TYR A 175 -9.86 4.14 -7.68
N TYR A 176 -11.09 4.61 -7.48
CA TYR A 176 -12.25 3.73 -7.31
C TYR A 176 -12.74 3.11 -8.61
N GLN A 177 -12.20 3.46 -9.78
CA GLN A 177 -12.59 2.91 -11.07
C GLN A 177 -11.64 1.78 -11.56
N TYR A 178 -10.59 1.48 -10.81
CA TYR A 178 -9.68 0.39 -11.14
C TYR A 178 -10.29 -0.97 -10.76
N THR A 179 -10.70 -1.77 -11.76
CA THR A 179 -11.45 -3.02 -11.56
C THR A 179 -10.63 -4.30 -11.79
N ASP A 180 -9.38 -4.19 -12.25
CA ASP A 180 -8.54 -5.35 -12.56
C ASP A 180 -7.99 -6.02 -11.29
N LEU A 181 -8.86 -6.79 -10.62
CA LEU A 181 -8.63 -7.44 -9.32
C LEU A 181 -8.66 -8.98 -9.39
N HIS A 182 -8.75 -9.56 -10.58
CA HIS A 182 -8.84 -11.01 -10.80
C HIS A 182 -7.46 -11.71 -10.92
N PHE A 183 -6.63 -11.59 -9.88
CA PHE A 183 -5.36 -12.33 -9.80
C PHE A 183 -5.48 -13.65 -9.00
N GLY A 184 -4.52 -14.56 -9.12
CA GLY A 184 -4.47 -15.76 -8.26
C GLY A 184 -4.08 -15.41 -6.83
N ASP A 185 -4.85 -15.87 -5.85
CA ASP A 185 -4.59 -15.66 -4.42
C ASP A 185 -3.29 -16.34 -3.95
N PHE A 186 -2.71 -15.85 -2.87
CA PHE A 186 -1.53 -16.40 -2.22
C PHE A 186 -1.54 -16.09 -0.72
N GLN A 187 -0.67 -16.76 0.03
CA GLN A 187 -0.57 -16.59 1.48
C GLN A 187 0.61 -15.67 1.84
N LEU A 188 0.37 -14.77 2.78
CA LEU A 188 1.37 -13.83 3.30
C LEU A 188 1.16 -13.65 4.81
N GLU A 189 2.24 -13.43 5.55
CA GLU A 189 2.16 -12.94 6.93
C GLU A 189 1.97 -11.42 6.91
N ILE A 190 0.71 -10.98 7.06
CA ILE A 190 0.33 -9.56 6.93
C ILE A 190 0.50 -8.83 8.27
N PHE A 191 0.11 -9.50 9.35
CA PHE A 191 0.32 -9.05 10.71
C PHE A 191 1.25 -10.04 11.39
N ASN A 192 2.26 -9.52 12.08
CA ASN A 192 3.06 -10.31 13.00
C ASN A 192 2.11 -11.06 13.94
N ASP A 193 2.41 -12.33 14.20
CA ASP A 193 1.70 -13.20 15.15
C ASP A 193 0.33 -13.74 14.72
N LYS A 194 -0.19 -13.34 13.55
CA LYS A 194 -1.41 -13.93 12.96
C LYS A 194 -1.14 -15.05 11.96
N GLY A 195 0.12 -15.31 11.66
CA GLY A 195 0.54 -16.31 10.68
C GLY A 195 0.09 -15.98 9.25
N LEU A 196 0.12 -17.01 8.41
CA LEU A 196 -0.22 -16.91 6.99
C LEU A 196 -1.71 -16.62 6.78
N GLN A 197 -1.99 -15.58 6.02
CA GLN A 197 -3.33 -15.11 5.67
C GLN A 197 -3.47 -15.01 4.15
N SER A 198 -4.72 -15.19 3.66
CA SER A 198 -5.05 -14.93 2.26
C SER A 198 -4.82 -13.46 1.93
N TYR A 199 -3.98 -13.21 0.93
CA TYR A 199 -3.69 -11.87 0.45
C TYR A 199 -4.96 -11.20 -0.08
N LYS A 200 -5.75 -11.93 -0.87
CA LYS A 200 -7.03 -11.40 -1.38
C LYS A 200 -8.01 -11.10 -0.26
N SER A 201 -8.26 -12.04 0.65
CA SER A 201 -9.23 -11.82 1.72
C SER A 201 -8.87 -10.63 2.60
N HIS A 202 -7.58 -10.33 2.78
CA HIS A 202 -7.18 -9.14 3.51
C HIS A 202 -7.33 -7.87 2.66
N PHE A 203 -6.62 -7.76 1.54
CA PHE A 203 -6.53 -6.50 0.82
C PHE A 203 -7.79 -6.12 0.04
N ILE A 204 -8.58 -7.09 -0.42
CA ILE A 204 -9.90 -6.79 -1.01
C ILE A 204 -10.86 -6.30 0.07
N ASN A 205 -10.83 -6.88 1.28
CA ASN A 205 -11.63 -6.42 2.39
C ASN A 205 -11.30 -4.98 2.80
N GLU A 206 -10.01 -4.64 2.93
CA GLU A 206 -9.58 -3.28 3.28
C GLU A 206 -9.86 -2.26 2.16
N LEU A 207 -9.72 -2.68 0.89
CA LEU A 207 -10.18 -1.87 -0.25
C LEU A 207 -11.68 -1.58 -0.14
N PHE A 208 -12.50 -2.60 0.09
CA PHE A 208 -13.95 -2.45 0.15
C PHE A 208 -14.40 -1.59 1.32
N LYS A 209 -13.77 -1.72 2.50
CA LYS A 209 -13.98 -0.79 3.63
C LYS A 209 -13.67 0.65 3.23
N THR A 210 -12.55 0.87 2.54
CA THR A 210 -12.14 2.21 2.09
C THR A 210 -13.15 2.79 1.10
N LEU A 211 -13.61 1.99 0.13
CA LEU A 211 -14.59 2.40 -0.86
C LEU A 211 -15.98 2.66 -0.25
N LEU A 212 -16.44 1.83 0.71
CA LEU A 212 -17.69 2.07 1.42
C LEU A 212 -17.61 3.32 2.31
N ASN A 213 -16.49 3.57 2.97
CA ASN A 213 -16.28 4.82 3.70
C ASN A 213 -16.38 6.04 2.79
N HIS A 214 -15.86 5.94 1.56
CA HIS A 214 -16.04 6.99 0.56
C HIS A 214 -17.51 7.16 0.16
N ALA A 215 -18.24 6.07 -0.09
CA ALA A 215 -19.67 6.15 -0.38
C ALA A 215 -20.47 6.81 0.76
N VAL A 216 -20.13 6.51 2.03
CA VAL A 216 -20.74 7.17 3.20
C VAL A 216 -20.45 8.68 3.20
N CYS A 217 -19.22 9.08 2.89
CA CYS A 217 -18.85 10.50 2.80
C CYS A 217 -19.61 11.20 1.66
N LEU A 218 -19.66 10.61 0.46
CA LEU A 218 -20.41 11.15 -0.66
C LEU A 218 -21.91 11.27 -0.35
N ASN A 219 -22.49 10.28 0.31
CA ASN A 219 -23.91 10.31 0.64
C ASN A 219 -24.28 11.39 1.68
N LYS A 220 -23.32 11.78 2.54
CA LYS A 220 -23.54 12.80 3.57
C LYS A 220 -23.17 14.21 3.13
N GLU A 221 -22.09 14.35 2.36
CA GLU A 221 -21.51 15.65 1.98
C GLU A 221 -21.64 15.99 0.49
N GLY A 222 -21.88 14.99 -0.37
CA GLY A 222 -21.98 15.12 -1.83
C GLY A 222 -23.40 14.96 -2.36
N ASP A 223 -23.54 14.98 -3.69
CA ASP A 223 -24.82 14.84 -4.36
C ASP A 223 -25.19 13.37 -4.60
N LYS A 224 -26.50 13.08 -4.65
CA LYS A 224 -27.00 11.71 -4.88
C LYS A 224 -26.50 11.08 -6.18
N GLN A 225 -26.27 11.88 -7.21
CA GLN A 225 -25.76 11.39 -8.50
C GLN A 225 -24.32 10.87 -8.35
N ASP A 226 -23.48 11.55 -7.57
CA ASP A 226 -22.09 11.15 -7.35
C ASP A 226 -22.00 9.78 -6.68
N VAL A 227 -22.92 9.50 -5.75
CA VAL A 227 -23.02 8.20 -5.07
C VAL A 227 -23.39 7.09 -6.06
N GLN A 228 -24.36 7.33 -6.94
CA GLN A 228 -24.78 6.35 -7.95
C GLN A 228 -23.65 6.06 -8.94
N ASP A 229 -23.03 7.11 -9.48
CA ASP A 229 -21.92 7.00 -10.43
C ASP A 229 -20.72 6.28 -9.79
N PHE A 230 -20.45 6.55 -8.51
CA PHE A 230 -19.44 5.85 -7.73
C PHE A 230 -19.72 4.34 -7.66
N PHE A 231 -20.92 3.93 -7.24
CA PHE A 231 -21.24 2.50 -7.14
C PHE A 231 -21.17 1.79 -8.50
N ILE A 232 -21.69 2.41 -9.58
CA ILE A 232 -21.68 1.84 -10.94
C ILE A 232 -20.26 1.67 -11.47
N SER A 233 -19.33 2.54 -11.11
CA SER A 233 -17.95 2.50 -11.62
C SER A 233 -16.98 1.78 -10.68
N SER A 234 -17.39 1.44 -9.46
CA SER A 234 -16.50 0.85 -8.47
C SER A 234 -16.39 -0.67 -8.50
N PRO A 235 -15.27 -1.25 -8.00
CA PRO A 235 -15.14 -2.67 -7.73
C PRO A 235 -16.18 -3.25 -6.78
N LEU A 236 -16.91 -2.42 -6.03
CA LEU A 236 -17.93 -2.89 -5.09
C LEU A 236 -19.04 -3.68 -5.79
N LYS A 237 -19.32 -3.39 -7.07
CA LYS A 237 -20.34 -4.10 -7.86
C LYS A 237 -19.93 -5.49 -8.33
N ASP A 238 -18.64 -5.84 -8.23
CA ASP A 238 -18.14 -7.13 -8.69
C ASP A 238 -18.44 -8.22 -7.65
N GLU A 239 -19.55 -8.91 -7.85
CA GLU A 239 -20.01 -9.99 -6.96
C GLU A 239 -18.99 -11.12 -6.79
N THR A 240 -18.10 -11.33 -7.76
CA THR A 240 -17.11 -12.41 -7.70
C THR A 240 -16.04 -12.16 -6.62
N LEU A 241 -15.88 -10.90 -6.21
CA LEU A 241 -14.96 -10.47 -5.17
C LEU A 241 -15.56 -10.49 -3.76
N TRP A 242 -16.89 -10.56 -3.63
CA TRP A 242 -17.56 -10.44 -2.33
C TRP A 242 -17.20 -11.54 -1.34
N LYS A 243 -16.81 -12.72 -1.83
CA LYS A 243 -16.31 -13.83 -0.99
C LYS A 243 -15.00 -13.53 -0.26
N TYR A 244 -14.32 -12.44 -0.62
CA TYR A 244 -13.06 -12.00 -0.01
C TYR A 244 -13.26 -10.86 1.01
N THR A 245 -14.50 -10.52 1.38
CA THR A 245 -14.78 -9.46 2.36
C THR A 245 -15.80 -9.92 3.40
N GLU A 246 -15.69 -9.38 4.61
CA GLU A 246 -16.72 -9.51 5.64
C GLU A 246 -17.96 -8.64 5.35
N LEU A 247 -17.89 -7.75 4.36
CA LEU A 247 -18.94 -6.82 3.96
C LEU A 247 -19.94 -7.42 2.96
N GLN A 248 -19.86 -8.73 2.69
CA GLN A 248 -20.67 -9.39 1.67
C GLN A 248 -22.18 -9.12 1.81
N GLU A 249 -22.73 -9.18 3.03
CA GLU A 249 -24.16 -8.95 3.25
C GLU A 249 -24.55 -7.47 3.04
N VAL A 250 -23.66 -6.55 3.40
CA VAL A 250 -23.85 -5.11 3.14
C VAL A 250 -23.90 -4.87 1.63
N LEU A 251 -22.97 -5.46 0.87
CA LEU A 251 -22.94 -5.32 -0.59
C LEU A 251 -24.18 -5.93 -1.26
N LYS A 252 -24.64 -7.09 -0.79
CA LYS A 252 -25.93 -7.66 -1.23
C LYS A 252 -27.07 -6.69 -1.00
N SER A 253 -27.17 -6.07 0.18
CA SER A 253 -28.25 -5.11 0.46
C SER A 253 -28.20 -3.85 -0.41
N ILE A 254 -27.00 -3.44 -0.85
CA ILE A 254 -26.82 -2.26 -1.70
C ILE A 254 -27.15 -2.57 -3.17
N PHE A 255 -26.71 -3.72 -3.68
CA PHE A 255 -26.75 -4.03 -5.11
C PHE A 255 -27.85 -5.01 -5.54
N LYS A 256 -28.47 -5.75 -4.61
CA LYS A 256 -29.52 -6.74 -4.89
C LYS A 256 -30.90 -6.28 -4.46
N GLU A 257 -31.17 -4.97 -4.50
CA GLU A 257 -32.56 -4.49 -4.57
C GLU A 257 -33.14 -4.84 -5.95
N GLU A 258 -33.55 -6.11 -6.08
CA GLU A 258 -34.77 -6.66 -6.72
C GLU A 258 -34.75 -8.21 -6.70
#